data_AF-S7ZMD0-F1
#
_entry.id   AF-S7ZMD0-F1
#
_cell.length_a   1.000
_cell.length_b   1.000
_cell.length_c   1.000
_cell.angle_alpha   90.00
_cell.angle_beta   90.00
_cell.angle_gamma   90.00
#
_symmetry.space_group_name_H-M   'P 1'
#
loop_
_entity.id
_entity.type
_entity.pdbx_description
1 polymer ?
#
loop_
_entity_poly.entity_id
_entity_poly.type
_entity_poly.pdbx_seq_one_letter_code
_entity_poly.pdbx_strand_id
1 'polypeptide(L)'
;MKEVRVRRQTRRLHHWPEIQLNIWLIVVLSASATCLGIFSWFMVVQSQMELGTPWLFPYMVVVSALGVTFFFIVQILVARGPLLPGILLVGSFILFVLWLTGLIETSLQLYGVSGNVNDNCQIWVVENVSYGNSINTLAWLTQSTICNCWKTAFAFELVNTLFYLWMIFMSWQVHRNYYH
;
A
#
# COMPACT_ATOMS: atom_id res chain seq x y z
N MET A 1 8.91 -56.60 -25.15
CA MET A 1 9.03 -55.15 -25.39
C MET A 1 8.23 -54.43 -24.33
N LYS A 2 8.88 -53.76 -23.37
CA LYS A 2 8.20 -52.87 -22.43
C LYS A 2 8.28 -51.46 -23.01
N GLU A 3 7.14 -50.85 -23.29
CA GLU A 3 7.06 -49.47 -23.73
C GLU A 3 7.73 -48.56 -22.70
N VAL A 4 8.82 -47.91 -23.12
CA VAL A 4 9.46 -46.84 -22.37
C VAL A 4 8.53 -45.64 -22.48
N ARG A 5 7.65 -45.49 -21.50
CA ARG A 5 6.80 -44.31 -21.35
C ARG A 5 7.72 -43.14 -20.99
N VAL A 6 8.19 -42.43 -22.01
CA VAL A 6 8.92 -41.15 -21.85
C VAL A 6 7.93 -40.19 -21.19
N ARG A 7 7.95 -40.12 -19.85
CA ARG A 7 7.35 -38.99 -19.14
C ARG A 7 8.13 -37.78 -19.62
N ARG A 8 7.55 -37.01 -20.54
CA ARG A 8 7.98 -35.63 -20.78
C ARG A 8 7.90 -34.95 -19.43
N GLN A 9 9.05 -34.86 -18.77
CA GLN A 9 9.26 -34.02 -17.63
C GLN A 9 9.28 -32.61 -18.21
N THR A 10 8.08 -32.09 -18.53
CA THR A 10 7.87 -30.68 -18.79
C THR A 10 8.55 -29.98 -17.63
N ARG A 11 9.64 -29.24 -17.91
CA ARG A 11 10.29 -28.39 -16.91
C ARG A 11 9.15 -27.69 -16.18
N ARG A 12 8.96 -28.00 -14.90
CA ARG A 12 7.98 -27.33 -14.04
C ARG A 12 8.49 -25.90 -13.88
N LEU A 13 8.30 -25.07 -14.91
CA LEU A 13 8.38 -23.62 -14.75
C LEU A 13 7.34 -23.27 -13.70
N HIS A 14 7.72 -22.41 -12.77
CA HIS A 14 6.81 -21.89 -11.76
C HIS A 14 5.63 -21.24 -12.51
N HIS A 15 4.49 -21.93 -12.56
CA HIS A 15 3.31 -21.42 -13.23
C HIS A 15 2.61 -20.48 -12.27
N TRP A 16 2.88 -19.19 -12.44
CA TRP A 16 2.20 -18.14 -11.71
C TRP A 16 0.87 -17.83 -12.41
N PRO A 17 -0.22 -17.62 -11.65
CA PRO A 17 -1.47 -17.13 -12.21
C PRO A 17 -1.30 -15.67 -12.66
N GLU A 18 -1.10 -15.47 -13.97
CA GLU A 18 -0.74 -14.18 -14.57
C GLU A 18 -1.74 -13.07 -14.23
N ILE A 19 -3.04 -13.37 -14.27
CA ILE A 19 -4.10 -12.41 -13.96
C ILE A 19 -4.03 -11.98 -12.48
N GLN A 20 -3.84 -12.93 -11.56
CA GLN A 20 -3.78 -12.62 -10.13
C GLN A 20 -2.56 -11.78 -9.79
N LEU A 21 -1.41 -12.09 -10.39
CA LEU A 21 -0.18 -11.31 -10.21
C LEU A 21 -0.33 -9.88 -10.76
N ASN A 22 -0.95 -9.71 -11.93
CA ASN A 22 -1.15 -8.39 -12.53
C ASN A 22 -2.13 -7.53 -11.71
N ILE A 23 -3.23 -8.11 -11.23
CA ILE A 23 -4.17 -7.42 -10.33
C ILE A 23 -3.44 -6.97 -9.07
N TRP A 24 -2.65 -7.86 -8.47
CA TRP A 24 -1.88 -7.53 -7.28
C TRP A 24 -0.90 -6.36 -7.54
N LEU A 25 -0.15 -6.41 -8.65
CA LEU A 25 0.80 -5.36 -9.02
C LEU A 25 0.16 -3.99 -9.18
N ILE A 26 -1.00 -3.90 -9.83
CA ILE A 26 -1.73 -2.65 -10.04
C ILE A 26 -2.23 -2.09 -8.69
N VAL A 27 -2.78 -2.95 -7.83
CA VAL A 27 -3.26 -2.54 -6.51
C VAL A 27 -2.10 -2.05 -5.63
N VAL A 28 -0.99 -2.78 -5.59
CA VAL A 28 0.18 -2.38 -4.78
C VAL A 28 0.78 -1.07 -5.30
N LEU A 29 0.89 -0.89 -6.62
CA LEU A 29 1.41 0.34 -7.20
C LEU A 29 0.50 1.53 -6.89
N SER A 30 -0.81 1.39 -7.13
CA SER A 30 -1.77 2.47 -6.88
C SER A 30 -1.83 2.87 -5.42
N ALA A 31 -1.87 1.91 -4.49
CA ALA A 31 -1.84 2.17 -3.05
C ALA A 31 -0.53 2.85 -2.63
N SER A 32 0.61 2.32 -3.07
CA SER A 32 1.93 2.88 -2.72
C SER A 32 2.14 4.28 -3.26
N ALA A 33 1.76 4.54 -4.53
CA ALA A 33 1.87 5.88 -5.11
C ALA A 33 0.93 6.89 -4.44
N THR A 34 -0.29 6.47 -4.08
CA THR A 34 -1.27 7.33 -3.42
C THR A 34 -0.82 7.69 -2.01
N CYS A 35 -0.40 6.71 -1.20
CA CYS A 35 0.13 6.97 0.15
C CYS A 35 1.40 7.82 0.09
N LEU A 36 2.33 7.55 -0.83
CA LEU A 36 3.52 8.38 -1.04
C LEU A 36 3.15 9.85 -1.27
N GLY A 37 2.17 10.11 -2.14
CA GLY A 37 1.70 11.46 -2.46
C GLY A 37 1.05 12.16 -1.26
N ILE A 38 0.14 11.47 -0.56
CA ILE A 38 -0.59 12.04 0.59
C ILE A 38 0.38 12.40 1.73
N PHE A 39 1.24 11.47 2.15
CA PHE A 39 2.15 11.72 3.26
C PHE A 39 3.26 12.71 2.92
N SER A 40 3.74 12.73 1.67
CA SER A 40 4.64 13.78 1.17
C SER A 40 4.01 15.16 1.31
N TRP A 41 2.76 15.31 0.86
CA TRP A 41 2.03 16.57 0.95
C TRP A 41 1.80 16.99 2.41
N PHE A 42 1.44 16.05 3.29
CA PHE A 42 1.30 16.35 4.72
C PHE A 42 2.59 16.87 5.36
N MET A 43 3.76 16.35 5.00
CA MET A 43 5.03 16.91 5.51
C MET A 43 5.24 18.36 5.06
N VAL A 44 4.91 18.69 3.80
CA VAL A 44 4.98 20.07 3.30
C VAL A 44 4.04 20.97 4.09
N VAL A 45 2.78 20.54 4.28
CA VAL A 45 1.79 21.28 5.07
C VAL A 45 2.28 21.55 6.49
N GLN A 46 2.83 20.54 7.18
CA GLN A 46 3.40 20.73 8.51
C GLN A 46 4.58 21.71 8.53
N SER A 47 5.46 21.65 7.52
CA SER A 47 6.59 22.58 7.41
C SER A 47 6.14 24.03 7.22
N GLN A 48 5.06 24.27 6.47
CA GLN A 48 4.51 25.61 6.26
C GLN A 48 3.83 26.18 7.50
N MET A 49 3.30 25.30 8.37
CA MET A 49 2.68 25.70 9.63
C MET A 49 3.68 25.78 10.80
N GLU A 50 4.97 25.53 10.53
CA GLU A 50 6.04 25.48 11.55
C GLU A 50 5.73 24.52 12.72
N LEU A 51 4.96 23.46 12.43
CA LEU A 51 4.61 22.42 13.39
C LEU A 51 5.59 21.25 13.31
N GLY A 52 5.79 20.57 14.45
CA GLY A 52 6.56 19.33 14.48
C GLY A 52 5.94 18.26 13.59
N THR A 53 6.75 17.59 12.78
CA THR A 53 6.30 16.51 11.89
C THR A 53 6.13 15.21 12.70
N PRO A 54 4.92 14.62 12.74
CA PRO A 54 4.73 13.30 13.33
C PRO A 54 5.59 12.28 12.59
N TRP A 55 6.20 11.35 13.33
CA TRP A 55 7.10 10.33 12.77
C TRP A 55 6.41 9.41 11.74
N LEU A 56 5.08 9.27 11.84
CA LEU A 56 4.25 8.54 10.88
C LEU A 56 4.46 9.04 9.44
N PHE A 57 4.60 10.34 9.24
CA PHE A 57 4.67 10.93 7.89
C PHE A 57 5.94 10.51 7.15
N PRO A 58 7.17 10.76 7.66
CA PRO A 58 8.37 10.29 7.00
C PRO A 58 8.43 8.75 6.95
N TYR A 59 7.91 8.06 7.96
CA TYR A 59 7.81 6.60 7.94
C TYR A 59 7.00 6.10 6.74
N MET A 60 5.79 6.60 6.54
CA MET A 60 4.92 6.19 5.43
C MET A 60 5.47 6.63 4.07
N VAL A 61 6.17 7.75 3.97
CA VAL A 61 6.88 8.13 2.73
C VAL A 61 7.93 7.08 2.37
N VAL A 62 8.76 6.66 3.33
CA VAL A 62 9.81 5.65 3.08
C VAL A 62 9.18 4.28 2.76
N VAL A 63 8.19 3.84 3.53
CA VAL A 63 7.52 2.55 3.30
C VAL A 63 6.78 2.51 1.96
N SER A 64 6.14 3.61 1.57
CA SER A 64 5.48 3.73 0.26
C SER A 64 6.50 3.76 -0.87
N ALA A 65 7.63 4.45 -0.70
CA ALA A 65 8.72 4.44 -1.67
C ALA A 65 9.34 3.04 -1.84
N LEU A 66 9.48 2.28 -0.74
CA LEU A 66 9.90 0.88 -0.80
C LEU A 66 8.88 0.01 -1.54
N GLY A 67 7.58 0.25 -1.36
CA GLY A 67 6.51 -0.43 -2.12
C GLY A 67 6.60 -0.16 -3.62
N VAL A 68 6.78 1.10 -4.02
CA VAL A 68 6.98 1.49 -5.43
C VAL A 68 8.27 0.87 -6.00
N THR A 69 9.35 0.88 -5.21
CA THR A 69 10.63 0.27 -5.61
C THR A 69 10.47 -1.23 -5.80
N PHE A 70 9.76 -1.90 -4.90
CA PHE A 70 9.46 -3.33 -4.99
C PHE A 70 8.66 -3.67 -6.23
N PHE A 71 7.67 -2.84 -6.60
CA PHE A 71 6.95 -2.99 -7.88
C PHE A 71 7.91 -3.00 -9.07
N PHE A 72 8.84 -2.03 -9.17
CA PHE A 72 9.81 -2.00 -10.26
C PHE A 72 10.74 -3.21 -10.27
N ILE A 73 11.18 -3.67 -9.09
CA ILE A 73 11.97 -4.90 -8.97
C ILE A 73 11.18 -6.10 -9.53
N VAL A 74 9.91 -6.26 -9.17
CA VAL A 74 9.07 -7.35 -9.68
C VAL A 74 8.90 -7.26 -11.20
N GLN A 75 8.65 -6.07 -11.75
CA GLN A 75 8.57 -5.87 -13.21
C GLN A 75 9.87 -6.28 -13.93
N ILE A 76 11.03 -5.93 -13.37
CA ILE A 76 12.33 -6.33 -13.92
C ILE A 76 12.49 -7.86 -13.89
N LEU A 77 12.07 -8.51 -12.79
CA LEU A 77 12.13 -9.97 -12.68
C LEU A 77 11.23 -10.66 -13.70
N VAL A 78 10.01 -10.16 -13.90
CA VAL A 78 9.07 -10.64 -14.92
C VAL A 78 9.69 -10.55 -16.32
N ALA A 79 10.37 -9.44 -16.63
CA ALA A 79 11.03 -9.25 -17.92
C ALA A 79 12.25 -10.17 -18.14
N ARG A 80 12.91 -10.61 -17.06
CA ARG A 80 14.14 -11.44 -17.12
C ARG A 80 13.87 -12.95 -17.14
N GLY A 81 12.65 -13.40 -16.81
CA GLY A 81 12.28 -14.82 -16.84
C GLY A 81 11.47 -15.28 -15.62
N PRO A 82 11.66 -16.51 -15.12
CA PRO A 82 10.77 -17.07 -14.10
C PRO A 82 10.88 -16.29 -12.78
N LEU A 83 9.74 -15.85 -12.25
CA LEU A 83 9.68 -15.19 -10.96
C LEU A 83 10.14 -16.15 -9.86
N LEU A 84 11.21 -15.75 -9.17
CA LEU A 84 11.73 -16.45 -8.00
C LEU A 84 10.73 -16.28 -6.84
N PRO A 85 10.03 -17.35 -6.42
CA PRO A 85 9.02 -17.26 -5.35
C PRO A 85 9.63 -16.81 -4.02
N GLY A 86 10.92 -17.11 -3.78
CA GLY A 86 11.61 -16.71 -2.55
C GLY A 86 11.70 -15.19 -2.38
N ILE A 87 12.02 -14.45 -3.45
CA ILE A 87 12.14 -12.99 -3.38
C ILE A 87 10.77 -12.36 -3.14
N LEU A 88 9.73 -12.86 -3.82
CA LEU A 88 8.36 -12.38 -3.62
C LEU A 88 7.84 -12.66 -2.21
N LEU A 89 8.13 -13.83 -1.66
CA LEU A 89 7.70 -14.21 -0.30
C LEU A 89 8.37 -13.33 0.76
N VAL A 90 9.70 -13.19 0.70
CA VAL A 90 10.45 -12.38 1.67
C VAL A 90 10.11 -10.90 1.53
N GLY A 91 10.07 -10.37 0.30
CA GLY A 91 9.73 -8.97 0.05
C GLY A 91 8.32 -8.63 0.50
N SER A 92 7.34 -9.48 0.20
CA SER A 92 5.95 -9.27 0.63
C SER A 92 5.80 -9.37 2.15
N PHE A 93 6.56 -10.26 2.82
CA PHE A 93 6.54 -10.35 4.28
C PHE A 93 7.10 -9.11 4.96
N ILE A 94 8.24 -8.59 4.49
CA ILE A 94 8.83 -7.36 5.03
C ILE A 94 7.87 -6.18 4.82
N LEU A 95 7.35 -6.02 3.60
CA LEU A 95 6.42 -4.94 3.30
C LEU A 95 5.10 -5.09 4.06
N PHE A 96 4.60 -6.31 4.26
CA PHE A 96 3.42 -6.54 5.09
C PHE A 96 3.60 -5.98 6.50
N VAL A 97 4.71 -6.29 7.18
CA VAL A 97 4.96 -5.79 8.54
C VAL A 97 5.08 -4.26 8.55
N LEU A 98 5.82 -3.69 7.60
CA LEU A 98 6.00 -2.24 7.51
C LEU A 98 4.67 -1.51 7.27
N TRP A 99 3.85 -2.01 6.35
CA TRP A 99 2.54 -1.43 6.05
C TRP A 99 1.55 -1.63 7.20
N LEU A 100 1.63 -2.75 7.94
CA LEU A 100 0.80 -3.00 9.12
C LEU A 100 1.11 -2.00 10.24
N THR A 101 2.39 -1.73 10.49
CA THR A 101 2.80 -0.70 11.47
C THR A 101 2.28 0.68 11.09
N GLY A 102 2.37 1.05 9.80
CA GLY A 102 1.79 2.30 9.30
C GLY A 102 0.28 2.37 9.54
N LEU A 103 -0.45 1.31 9.20
CA LEU A 103 -1.89 1.21 9.39
C LEU A 103 -2.32 1.37 10.84
N ILE A 104 -1.60 0.75 11.78
CA ILE A 104 -1.89 0.88 13.21
C ILE A 104 -1.77 2.34 13.64
N GLU A 105 -0.68 3.00 13.29
CA GLU A 105 -0.45 4.41 13.66
C GLU A 105 -1.41 5.38 12.97
N THR A 106 -1.71 5.17 11.68
CA THR A 106 -2.74 5.93 10.97
C THR A 106 -4.11 5.74 11.64
N SER A 107 -4.44 4.54 12.10
CA SER A 107 -5.69 4.28 12.82
C SER A 107 -5.74 4.98 14.17
N LEU A 108 -4.63 5.03 14.91
CA LEU A 108 -4.52 5.73 16.18
C LEU A 108 -4.64 7.25 15.99
N GLN A 109 -4.09 7.82 14.93
CA GLN A 109 -4.23 9.26 14.67
C GLN A 109 -5.62 9.61 14.13
N LEU A 110 -6.23 8.73 13.33
CA LEU A 110 -7.55 8.97 12.74
C LEU A 110 -8.70 8.79 13.73
N TYR A 111 -8.61 7.80 14.63
CA TYR A 111 -9.70 7.41 15.54
C TYR A 111 -9.30 7.38 17.03
N GLY A 112 -8.09 7.83 17.37
CA GLY A 112 -7.60 7.79 18.75
C GLY A 112 -8.28 8.80 19.66
N VAL A 113 -8.12 8.58 20.98
CA VAL A 113 -8.75 9.41 22.03
C VAL A 113 -8.15 10.81 22.18
N SER A 114 -6.93 11.04 21.68
CA SER A 114 -6.24 12.32 21.73
C SER A 114 -5.77 12.68 20.32
N GLY A 115 -6.21 13.82 19.80
CA GLY A 115 -5.90 14.24 18.42
C GLY A 115 -6.75 13.57 17.34
N ASN A 116 -8.00 13.19 17.65
CA ASN A 116 -8.91 12.53 16.72
C ASN A 116 -9.16 13.38 15.45
N VAL A 117 -8.53 13.00 14.34
CA VAL A 117 -8.73 13.69 13.06
C VAL A 117 -10.19 13.54 12.59
N ASN A 118 -10.81 12.38 12.79
CA ASN A 118 -12.18 12.15 12.34
C ASN A 118 -13.20 13.06 13.04
N ASP A 119 -13.07 13.29 14.35
CA ASP A 119 -13.98 14.19 15.08
C ASP A 119 -13.80 15.65 14.63
N ASN A 120 -12.55 16.09 14.45
CA ASN A 120 -12.27 17.41 13.88
C ASN A 120 -12.88 17.55 12.48
N CYS A 121 -12.82 16.50 11.67
CA CYS A 121 -13.45 16.49 10.34
C CYS A 121 -14.98 16.57 10.42
N GLN A 122 -15.63 15.94 11.41
CA GLN A 122 -17.07 16.09 11.59
C GLN A 122 -17.44 17.54 11.92
N ILE A 123 -16.79 18.12 12.94
CA ILE A 123 -17.10 19.46 13.43
C ILE A 123 -16.81 20.54 12.36
N TRP A 124 -15.63 20.50 11.75
CA TRP A 124 -15.17 21.60 10.89
C TRP A 124 -15.55 21.46 9.42
N VAL A 125 -15.79 20.22 8.93
CA VAL A 125 -16.12 19.99 7.51
C VAL A 125 -17.59 19.64 7.33
N VAL A 126 -18.12 18.70 8.12
CA VAL A 126 -19.50 18.19 7.94
C VAL A 126 -20.54 19.12 8.57
N GLU A 127 -20.27 19.61 9.78
CA GLU A 127 -21.22 20.44 10.54
C GLU A 127 -21.12 21.94 10.19
N ASN A 128 -19.96 22.40 9.71
CA ASN A 128 -19.69 23.82 9.45
C ASN A 128 -19.38 24.11 7.97
N VAL A 129 -20.34 23.83 7.08
CA VAL A 129 -20.15 24.01 5.64
C VAL A 129 -20.12 25.49 5.26
N SER A 130 -19.08 25.90 4.51
CA SER A 130 -18.93 27.25 3.98
C SER A 130 -19.15 27.30 2.46
N TYR A 131 -19.79 28.37 1.96
CA TYR A 131 -20.05 28.59 0.53
C TYR A 131 -19.63 29.99 0.10
N GLY A 132 -19.33 30.16 -1.20
CA GLY A 132 -18.99 31.44 -1.83
C GLY A 132 -17.51 31.59 -2.20
N ASN A 133 -17.15 32.69 -2.85
CA ASN A 133 -15.76 33.00 -3.22
C ASN A 133 -15.05 33.79 -2.11
N SER A 134 -14.90 33.16 -0.94
CA SER A 134 -14.28 33.78 0.24
C SER A 134 -13.12 32.95 0.78
N ILE A 135 -12.21 33.60 1.52
CA ILE A 135 -11.09 32.91 2.20
C ILE A 135 -11.59 31.83 3.15
N ASN A 136 -12.75 32.04 3.81
CA ASN A 136 -13.36 31.04 4.68
C ASN A 136 -13.76 29.78 3.91
N THR A 137 -14.27 29.93 2.69
CA THR A 137 -14.61 28.80 1.82
C THR A 137 -13.36 28.08 1.31
N LEU A 138 -12.28 28.81 1.01
CA LEU A 138 -10.99 28.20 0.66
C LEU A 138 -10.40 27.40 1.83
N ALA A 139 -10.51 27.93 3.06
CA ALA A 139 -10.06 27.24 4.26
C ALA A 139 -10.87 25.95 4.49
N TRP A 140 -12.20 26.02 4.36
CA TRP A 140 -13.08 24.85 4.44
C TRP A 140 -12.77 23.80 3.37
N LEU A 141 -12.56 24.20 2.11
CA LEU A 141 -12.15 23.29 1.03
C LEU A 141 -10.82 22.60 1.35
N THR A 142 -9.85 23.34 1.88
CA THR A 142 -8.54 22.79 2.28
C THR A 142 -8.69 21.79 3.42
N GLN A 143 -9.49 22.09 4.45
CA GLN A 143 -9.78 21.15 5.54
C GLN A 143 -10.51 19.90 5.05
N SER A 144 -11.48 20.05 4.14
CA SER A 144 -12.17 18.94 3.50
C SER A 144 -11.21 18.03 2.73
N THR A 145 -10.26 18.60 1.99
CA THR A 145 -9.20 17.83 1.33
C THR A 145 -8.35 17.06 2.33
N ILE A 146 -7.89 17.69 3.41
CA ILE A 146 -7.09 17.03 4.46
C ILE A 146 -7.85 15.82 5.04
N CYS A 147 -9.12 16.00 5.39
CA CYS A 147 -9.98 14.95 5.93
C CYS A 147 -10.16 13.77 4.98
N ASN A 148 -10.38 14.05 3.69
CA ASN A 148 -10.49 13.01 2.68
C ASN A 148 -9.16 12.29 2.47
N CYS A 149 -8.04 13.01 2.42
CA CYS A 149 -6.70 12.43 2.33
C CYS A 149 -6.41 11.44 3.47
N TRP A 150 -6.78 11.78 4.71
CA TRP A 150 -6.62 10.86 5.85
C TRP A 150 -7.44 9.57 5.71
N LYS A 151 -8.71 9.69 5.33
CA LYS A 151 -9.58 8.51 5.11
C LYS A 151 -9.10 7.67 3.93
N THR A 152 -8.66 8.31 2.86
CA THR A 152 -8.09 7.66 1.68
C THR A 152 -6.79 6.94 2.02
N ALA A 153 -5.87 7.56 2.76
CA ALA A 153 -4.63 6.93 3.20
C ALA A 153 -4.91 5.67 4.03
N PHE A 154 -5.79 5.77 5.03
CA PHE A 154 -6.21 4.63 5.84
C PHE A 154 -6.79 3.49 4.99
N ALA A 155 -7.68 3.81 4.05
CA ALA A 155 -8.29 2.80 3.17
C ALA A 155 -7.24 2.10 2.29
N PHE A 156 -6.32 2.85 1.69
CA PHE A 156 -5.26 2.27 0.85
C PHE A 156 -4.24 1.46 1.67
N GLU A 157 -3.90 1.89 2.88
CA GLU A 157 -3.07 1.11 3.81
C GLU A 157 -3.73 -0.23 4.16
N LEU A 158 -5.03 -0.23 4.43
CA LEU A 158 -5.79 -1.44 4.73
C LEU A 158 -5.84 -2.39 3.53
N VAL A 159 -6.14 -1.86 2.35
CA VAL A 159 -6.16 -2.68 1.13
C VAL A 159 -4.76 -3.26 0.87
N ASN A 160 -3.71 -2.44 0.97
CA ASN A 160 -2.36 -2.89 0.62
C ASN A 160 -1.83 -3.94 1.60
N THR A 161 -2.07 -3.78 2.90
CA THR A 161 -1.71 -4.78 3.92
C THR A 161 -2.36 -6.13 3.64
N LEU A 162 -3.65 -6.15 3.28
CA LEU A 162 -4.35 -7.38 2.91
C LEU A 162 -3.78 -8.02 1.63
N PHE A 163 -3.42 -7.20 0.64
CA PHE A 163 -2.83 -7.69 -0.61
C PHE A 163 -1.41 -8.25 -0.43
N TYR A 164 -0.60 -7.68 0.45
CA TYR A 164 0.70 -8.30 0.82
C TYR A 164 0.50 -9.63 1.53
N LEU A 165 -0.44 -9.70 2.47
CA LEU A 165 -0.80 -10.95 3.15
C LEU A 165 -1.27 -12.02 2.15
N TRP A 166 -2.12 -11.64 1.20
CA TRP A 166 -2.55 -12.52 0.11
C TRP A 166 -1.38 -13.04 -0.73
N MET A 167 -0.40 -12.19 -1.06
CA MET A 167 0.78 -12.63 -1.83
C MET A 167 1.71 -13.57 -1.07
N ILE A 168 1.79 -13.46 0.25
CA ILE A 168 2.52 -14.44 1.07
C ILE A 168 1.89 -15.83 0.88
N PHE A 169 0.56 -15.93 0.94
CA PHE A 169 -0.16 -17.18 0.70
C PHE A 169 0.01 -17.71 -0.72
N MET A 170 -0.13 -16.85 -1.73
CA MET A 170 0.05 -17.24 -3.13
C MET A 170 1.47 -17.74 -3.41
N SER A 171 2.48 -17.03 -2.90
CA SER A 171 3.89 -17.44 -3.05
C SER A 171 4.17 -18.78 -2.37
N TRP A 172 3.56 -19.03 -1.20
CA TRP A 172 3.68 -20.30 -0.52
C TRP A 172 3.00 -21.45 -1.28
N GLN A 173 1.80 -21.24 -1.83
CA GLN A 173 1.11 -22.24 -2.65
C GLN A 173 1.91 -22.61 -3.90
N VAL A 174 2.46 -21.61 -4.61
CA VAL A 174 3.31 -21.83 -5.79
C VAL A 174 4.57 -22.61 -5.41
N HIS A 175 5.20 -22.27 -4.27
CA HIS A 175 6.36 -23.01 -3.77
C HIS A 175 6.02 -24.46 -3.44
N ARG A 176 4.88 -24.73 -2.78
CA ARG A 176 4.44 -26.09 -2.44
C ARG A 176 4.12 -26.92 -3.69
N ASN A 177 3.48 -26.34 -4.69
CA ASN A 177 3.12 -27.01 -5.95
C ASN A 177 4.34 -27.37 -6.81
N TYR A 178 5.51 -26.77 -6.55
CA TYR A 178 6.75 -27.17 -7.21
C TYR A 178 7.28 -28.51 -6.70
N TYR A 179 7.18 -28.77 -5.39
CA TYR A 179 7.74 -29.97 -4.74
C TYR A 179 6.85 -31.22 -4.81
N HIS A 180 5.53 -31.08 -5.00
CA HIS A 180 4.59 -32.19 -5.25
C HIS A 180 4.29 -32.31 -6.73
#